data_AF-A0A1R3RVX7-F1
#
_entry.id   AF-A0A1R3RVX7-F1
#
_cell.length_a   1.000
_cell.length_b   1.000
_cell.length_c   1.000
_cell.angle_alpha   90.00
_cell.angle_beta   90.00
_cell.angle_gamma   90.00
#
_symmetry.space_group_name_H-M   'P 1'
#
loop_
_entity.id
_entity.type
_entity.pdbx_description
1 polymer ?
#
loop_
_entity_poly.entity_id
_entity_poly.type
_entity_poly.pdbx_seq_one_letter_code
_entity_poly.pdbx_strand_id
1 'polypeptide(L)'
;MQAVPESRQQTFEEIYGPPENFLEIEVRNPQTHGTSRNMYTSYELVCRTNIPAFKLKHSVVRRRYSDFEYFRDILERESTRVTIPPLPGKVFTNRFSDDVIEHRREGLQRFLQIVAGHPLLQTGSKVLASFIQVQHISVARQRNRDAVADKEHIPKRRKTIMAIYYGKN
;
A
#
# COMPACT_ATOMS: atom_id res chain seq x y z
N MET A 1 3.61 -55.08 9.19
CA MET A 1 2.62 -54.57 8.21
C MET A 1 2.64 -53.05 8.32
N GLN A 2 3.04 -52.33 7.29
CA GLN A 2 2.99 -50.85 7.28
C GLN A 2 1.58 -50.44 6.84
N ALA A 3 0.93 -49.58 7.61
CA ALA A 3 -0.38 -49.04 7.30
C ALA A 3 -0.26 -48.09 6.08
N VAL A 4 -1.08 -48.33 5.05
CA VAL A 4 -1.23 -47.42 3.92
C VAL A 4 -1.89 -46.14 4.44
N PRO A 5 -1.40 -44.94 4.10
CA PRO A 5 -2.05 -43.72 4.55
C PRO A 5 -3.42 -43.66 3.89
N GLU A 6 -4.45 -43.58 4.74
CA GLU A 6 -5.85 -43.49 4.34
C GLU A 6 -6.01 -42.27 3.44
N SER A 7 -6.35 -42.50 2.17
CA SER A 7 -6.56 -41.42 1.20
C SER A 7 -7.78 -40.63 1.65
N ARG A 8 -7.55 -39.48 2.30
CA ARG A 8 -8.60 -38.54 2.69
C ARG A 8 -9.47 -38.26 1.46
N GLN A 9 -10.71 -38.73 1.48
CA GLN A 9 -11.68 -38.45 0.44
C GLN A 9 -12.01 -36.95 0.48
N GLN A 10 -11.74 -36.26 -0.63
CA GLN A 10 -12.10 -34.85 -0.76
C GLN A 10 -13.62 -34.72 -0.75
N THR A 11 -14.14 -33.78 0.03
CA THR A 11 -15.58 -33.58 0.14
C THR A 11 -16.11 -32.91 -1.13
N PHE A 12 -17.39 -33.10 -1.44
CA PHE A 12 -18.04 -32.39 -2.55
C PHE A 12 -17.91 -30.86 -2.42
N GLU A 13 -17.89 -30.32 -1.20
CA GLU A 13 -17.63 -28.89 -0.96
C GLU A 13 -16.19 -28.47 -1.29
N GLU A 14 -15.17 -29.32 -1.14
CA GLU A 14 -13.80 -29.01 -1.57
C GLU A 14 -13.68 -29.05 -3.10
N ILE A 15 -14.41 -29.94 -3.77
CA ILE A 15 -14.37 -30.10 -5.23
C ILE A 15 -15.15 -28.99 -5.95
N TYR A 16 -16.30 -28.59 -5.40
CA TYR A 16 -17.22 -27.61 -6.01
C TYR A 16 -17.25 -26.27 -5.27
N GLY A 17 -16.40 -26.10 -4.25
CA GLY A 17 -16.32 -24.88 -3.45
C GLY A 17 -15.74 -23.70 -4.23
N PRO A 18 -16.03 -22.46 -3.79
CA PRO A 18 -15.35 -21.29 -4.33
C PRO A 18 -13.83 -21.46 -4.16
N PRO A 19 -13.03 -21.08 -5.17
CA PRO A 19 -11.58 -21.28 -5.15
C PRO A 19 -10.94 -20.56 -3.97
N GLU A 20 -9.76 -21.04 -3.59
CA GLU A 20 -8.92 -20.48 -2.53
C GLU A 20 -8.75 -18.96 -2.68
N ASN A 21 -8.61 -18.26 -1.56
CA ASN A 21 -8.41 -16.82 -1.59
C ASN A 21 -7.08 -16.49 -2.29
N PHE A 22 -7.12 -15.69 -3.36
CA PHE A 22 -5.96 -15.24 -4.11
C PHE A 22 -5.80 -13.72 -4.03
N LEU A 23 -4.55 -13.28 -4.14
CA LEU A 23 -4.18 -11.87 -4.19
C LEU A 23 -3.08 -11.69 -5.23
N GLU A 24 -3.42 -11.03 -6.32
CA GLU A 24 -2.48 -10.61 -7.35
C GLU A 24 -2.41 -9.09 -7.33
N ILE A 25 -1.22 -8.56 -7.00
CA ILE A 25 -0.94 -7.13 -7.04
C ILE A 25 0.28 -6.90 -7.93
N GLU A 26 0.09 -6.03 -8.92
CA GLU A 26 1.14 -5.53 -9.79
C GLU A 26 1.29 -4.01 -9.65
N VAL A 27 2.53 -3.54 -9.65
CA VAL A 27 2.86 -2.12 -9.75
C VAL A 27 3.56 -1.92 -11.07
N ARG A 28 3.02 -1.08 -11.95
CA ARG A 28 3.50 -0.97 -13.34
C ARG A 28 3.32 0.44 -13.91
N ASN A 29 3.68 0.60 -15.18
CA ASN A 29 3.43 1.78 -15.99
C ASN A 29 3.82 3.09 -15.26
N PRO A 30 5.12 3.24 -14.91
CA PRO A 30 5.60 4.46 -14.28
C PRO A 30 5.37 5.67 -15.21
N GLN A 31 4.80 6.73 -14.66
CA GLN A 31 4.55 7.97 -15.38
C GLN A 31 5.06 9.15 -14.57
N THR A 32 5.92 9.96 -15.18
CA THR A 32 6.43 11.19 -14.58
C THR A 32 5.55 12.36 -14.99
N HIS A 33 5.03 13.06 -13.99
CA HIS A 33 4.10 14.18 -14.13
C HIS A 33 4.77 15.48 -13.69
N GLY A 34 4.23 16.60 -14.16
CA GLY A 34 4.60 17.95 -13.73
C GLY A 34 5.82 18.51 -14.47
N THR A 35 6.11 19.77 -14.17
CA THR A 35 7.20 20.52 -14.81
C THR A 35 8.16 21.04 -13.74
N SER A 36 9.47 20.91 -14.00
CA SER A 36 10.55 21.44 -13.17
C SER A 36 10.47 21.00 -11.69
N ARG A 37 10.11 21.91 -10.78
CA ARG A 37 10.18 21.67 -9.31
C ARG A 37 9.07 20.78 -8.77
N ASN A 38 7.95 20.66 -9.49
CA ASN A 38 6.78 19.89 -9.06
C ASN A 38 6.70 18.51 -9.70
N MET A 39 7.82 18.00 -10.23
CA MET A 39 7.85 16.70 -10.88
C MET A 39 7.69 15.55 -9.89
N TYR A 40 6.91 14.53 -10.25
CA TYR A 40 6.76 13.29 -9.49
C TYR A 40 6.43 12.12 -10.39
N THR A 41 6.85 10.92 -10.00
CA THR A 41 6.51 9.68 -10.71
C THR A 41 5.38 8.96 -9.97
N SER A 42 4.33 8.65 -10.70
CA SER A 42 3.21 7.81 -10.26
C SER A 42 3.32 6.42 -10.88
N TYR A 43 2.79 5.43 -10.18
CA TYR A 43 2.72 4.04 -10.63
C TYR A 43 1.25 3.62 -10.71
N GLU A 44 0.95 2.78 -11.68
CA GLU A 44 -0.32 2.10 -11.82
C GLU A 44 -0.33 0.85 -10.93
N LEU A 45 -1.28 0.78 -10.02
CA LEU A 45 -1.52 -0.38 -9.16
C LEU A 45 -2.66 -1.17 -9.75
N VAL A 46 -2.41 -2.41 -10.13
CA VAL A 46 -3.43 -3.35 -10.57
C VAL A 46 -3.60 -4.40 -9.49
N CYS A 47 -4.82 -4.57 -9.00
CA CYS A 47 -5.16 -5.56 -7.99
C CYS A 47 -6.26 -6.48 -8.51
N ARG A 48 -6.05 -7.80 -8.40
CA ARG A 48 -7.03 -8.85 -8.66
C ARG A 48 -7.11 -9.75 -7.44
N THR A 49 -8.30 -9.92 -6.89
CA THR A 49 -8.47 -10.70 -5.67
C THR A 49 -9.92 -11.12 -5.46
N ASN A 50 -10.12 -12.24 -4.76
CA ASN A 50 -11.41 -12.65 -4.17
C ASN A 50 -11.43 -12.50 -2.63
N ILE A 51 -10.39 -11.91 -2.03
CA ILE A 51 -10.30 -11.70 -0.58
C ILE A 51 -11.43 -10.76 -0.12
N PRO A 52 -12.26 -11.16 0.87
CA PRO A 52 -13.43 -10.39 1.31
C PRO A 52 -13.14 -8.98 1.86
N ALA A 53 -11.91 -8.72 2.31
CA ALA A 53 -11.48 -7.40 2.77
C ALA A 53 -11.47 -6.34 1.65
N PHE A 54 -11.47 -6.78 0.38
CA PHE A 54 -11.47 -5.94 -0.80
C PHE A 54 -12.86 -5.95 -1.45
N LYS A 55 -13.40 -4.76 -1.73
CA LYS A 55 -14.76 -4.61 -2.29
C LYS A 55 -14.81 -4.93 -3.77
N LEU A 56 -13.75 -4.61 -4.50
CA LEU A 56 -13.65 -4.85 -5.94
C LEU A 56 -12.83 -6.11 -6.20
N LYS A 57 -13.31 -6.97 -7.11
CA LYS A 57 -12.52 -8.14 -7.56
C LYS A 57 -11.33 -7.75 -8.45
N HIS A 58 -11.45 -6.61 -9.13
CA HIS A 58 -10.42 -6.01 -9.97
C HIS A 58 -10.44 -4.50 -9.79
N SER A 59 -9.29 -3.89 -9.57
CA SER A 59 -9.15 -2.43 -9.48
C SER A 59 -7.84 -1.96 -10.09
N VAL A 60 -7.88 -0.80 -10.75
CA VAL A 60 -6.71 -0.11 -11.27
C VAL A 60 -6.71 1.30 -10.69
N VAL A 61 -5.65 1.65 -9.95
CA VAL A 61 -5.49 3.00 -9.38
C VAL A 61 -4.10 3.55 -9.62
N ARG A 62 -3.91 4.87 -9.54
CA ARG A 62 -2.58 5.48 -9.59
C ARG A 62 -2.14 6.06 -8.25
N ARG A 63 -0.88 5.81 -7.87
CA ARG A 63 -0.25 6.31 -6.64
C ARG A 63 1.17 6.78 -6.91
N ARG A 64 1.57 7.88 -6.28
CA ARG A 64 2.98 8.30 -6.25
C ARG A 64 3.65 7.83 -4.97
N TYR A 65 4.97 7.82 -4.96
CA TYR A 65 5.77 7.35 -3.82
C TYR A 65 5.38 8.01 -2.48
N SER A 66 5.11 9.32 -2.47
CA SER A 66 4.71 10.01 -1.23
C SER A 66 3.30 9.65 -0.73
N ASP A 67 2.44 9.09 -1.57
CA ASP A 67 1.17 8.52 -1.11
C ASP A 67 1.43 7.21 -0.35
N PHE A 68 2.42 6.42 -0.76
CA PHE A 68 2.86 5.22 -0.04
C PHE A 68 3.51 5.55 1.31
N GLU A 69 4.34 6.61 1.37
CA GLU A 69 4.90 7.09 2.64
C GLU A 69 3.78 7.39 3.64
N TYR A 70 2.78 8.16 3.22
CA TYR A 70 1.63 8.49 4.04
C TYR A 70 0.80 7.26 4.42
N PHE A 71 0.58 6.36 3.47
CA PHE A 71 -0.16 5.11 3.72
C PHE A 71 0.54 4.22 4.74
N ARG A 72 1.86 4.05 4.63
CA ARG A 72 2.68 3.31 5.59
C ARG A 72 2.59 3.92 6.99
N ASP A 73 2.70 5.24 7.10
CA ASP A 73 2.58 5.94 8.39
C ASP A 73 1.23 5.70 9.06
N ILE A 74 0.14 5.60 8.29
CA ILE A 74 -1.18 5.27 8.84
C ILE A 74 -1.23 3.81 9.28
N LEU A 75 -0.73 2.87 8.47
CA LEU A 75 -0.69 1.45 8.84
C LEU A 75 0.07 1.21 10.15
N GLU A 76 1.19 1.91 10.36
CA GLU A 76 1.96 1.84 11.61
C GLU A 76 1.20 2.38 12.82
N ARG A 77 0.30 3.35 12.62
CA ARG A 77 -0.56 3.90 13.69
C ARG A 77 -1.77 3.00 13.98
N GLU A 78 -2.33 2.37 12.95
CA GLU A 78 -3.50 1.48 13.09
C GLU A 78 -3.12 0.11 13.67
N SER A 79 -1.87 -0.35 13.47
CA SER A 79 -1.44 -1.68 13.90
C SER A 79 -0.15 -1.64 14.73
N THR A 80 -0.28 -1.88 16.03
CA THR A 80 0.87 -2.03 16.94
C THR A 80 1.45 -3.45 16.99
N ARG A 81 0.72 -4.43 16.42
CA ARG A 81 1.08 -5.86 16.47
C ARG A 81 1.74 -6.37 15.20
N VAL A 82 1.72 -5.58 14.12
CA VAL A 82 2.27 -5.96 12.82
C VAL A 82 3.43 -5.04 12.50
N THR A 83 4.59 -5.61 12.24
CA THR A 83 5.74 -4.85 11.72
C THR A 83 5.48 -4.49 10.27
N ILE A 84 5.25 -3.21 9.99
CA ILE A 84 5.00 -2.73 8.64
C ILE A 84 6.32 -2.72 7.85
N PRO A 85 6.40 -3.39 6.68
CA PRO A 85 7.63 -3.46 5.90
C PRO A 85 8.12 -2.06 5.49
N PRO A 86 9.44 -1.86 5.36
CA PRO A 86 9.98 -0.60 4.87
C PRO A 86 9.61 -0.38 3.38
N LEU A 87 9.48 0.89 2.99
CA LEU A 87 9.39 1.26 1.58
C LEU A 87 10.79 1.23 0.94
N PRO A 88 10.89 1.06 -0.40
CA PRO A 88 12.18 1.22 -1.09
C PRO A 88 12.76 2.61 -0.81
N GLY A 89 14.07 2.67 -0.55
CA GLY A 89 14.73 3.83 0.04
C GLY A 89 14.49 5.15 -0.69
N LYS A 90 14.52 6.25 0.07
CA LYS A 90 14.41 7.61 -0.48
C LYS A 90 15.68 7.96 -1.25
N VAL A 91 15.59 7.91 -2.58
CA VAL A 91 16.69 8.33 -3.46
C VAL A 91 16.79 9.87 -3.48
N PHE A 92 17.95 10.39 -3.06
CA PHE A 92 18.24 11.83 -2.95
C PHE A 92 18.85 12.43 -4.23
N THR A 93 19.40 11.62 -5.13
CA THR A 93 20.04 12.05 -6.38
C THR A 93 19.51 11.24 -7.57
N ASN A 94 19.30 11.86 -8.73
CA ASN A 94 18.81 11.19 -9.93
C ASN A 94 17.48 10.41 -9.77
N ARG A 95 16.52 10.98 -9.02
CA ARG A 95 15.24 10.33 -8.66
C ARG A 95 14.32 9.94 -9.83
N PHE A 96 14.67 10.34 -11.04
CA PHE A 96 13.95 10.09 -12.29
C PHE A 96 14.72 9.19 -13.25
N SER A 97 15.86 8.64 -12.83
CA SER A 97 16.52 7.58 -13.60
C SER A 97 15.65 6.33 -13.64
N ASP A 98 15.73 5.62 -14.76
CA ASP A 98 14.97 4.39 -14.99
C ASP A 98 15.28 3.34 -13.91
N ASP A 99 16.54 3.21 -13.50
CA ASP A 99 16.96 2.30 -12.40
C ASP A 99 16.24 2.60 -11.08
N VAL A 100 16.12 3.88 -10.73
CA VAL A 100 15.45 4.30 -9.49
C VAL A 100 13.94 4.10 -9.58
N ILE A 101 13.36 4.36 -10.75
CA ILE A 101 11.94 4.16 -11.01
C ILE A 101 11.60 2.68 -10.90
N GLU A 102 12.42 1.80 -11.51
CA GLU A 102 12.18 0.37 -11.52
C GLU A 102 12.43 -0.26 -10.14
N HIS A 103 13.53 0.10 -9.47
CA HIS A 103 13.79 -0.36 -8.10
C HIS A 103 12.66 0.03 -7.13
N ARG A 104 12.12 1.25 -7.29
CA ARG A 104 10.94 1.68 -6.53
C ARG A 104 9.72 0.88 -6.91
N ARG A 105 9.44 0.67 -8.19
CA ARG A 105 8.30 -0.11 -8.67
C ARG A 105 8.28 -1.51 -8.01
N GLU A 106 9.40 -2.21 -8.05
CA GLU A 106 9.57 -3.52 -7.41
C GLU A 106 9.37 -3.48 -5.90
N GLY A 107 10.01 -2.53 -5.21
CA GLY A 107 9.87 -2.39 -3.76
C GLY A 107 8.45 -2.04 -3.31
N LEU A 108 7.77 -1.18 -4.06
CA LEU A 108 6.37 -0.81 -3.81
C LEU A 108 5.43 -2.01 -4.05
N GLN A 109 5.70 -2.83 -5.08
CA GLN A 109 4.95 -4.05 -5.32
C GLN A 109 5.11 -5.04 -4.17
N ARG A 110 6.36 -5.32 -3.76
CA ARG A 110 6.64 -6.20 -2.63
C ARG A 110 5.96 -5.70 -1.35
N PHE A 111 6.05 -4.40 -1.08
CA PHE A 111 5.38 -3.77 0.06
C PHE A 111 3.88 -4.06 0.04
N LEU A 112 3.19 -3.83 -1.10
CA LEU A 112 1.76 -4.08 -1.23
C LEU A 112 1.39 -5.54 -1.07
N GLN A 113 2.14 -6.46 -1.70
CA GLN A 113 1.89 -7.89 -1.56
C GLN A 113 1.96 -8.35 -0.10
N ILE A 114 2.92 -7.83 0.67
CA ILE A 114 3.04 -8.13 2.11
C ILE A 114 1.86 -7.54 2.89
N VAL A 115 1.59 -6.23 2.78
CA VAL A 115 0.58 -5.60 3.64
C VAL A 115 -0.85 -6.00 3.26
N ALA A 116 -1.14 -6.18 1.98
CA ALA A 116 -2.44 -6.61 1.49
C ALA A 116 -2.69 -8.10 1.72
N GLY A 117 -1.64 -8.91 1.76
CA GLY A 117 -1.73 -10.34 2.10
C GLY A 117 -1.83 -10.61 3.60
N HIS A 118 -1.60 -9.61 4.46
CA HIS A 118 -1.54 -9.82 5.91
C HIS A 118 -2.93 -9.83 6.56
N PRO A 119 -3.39 -10.94 7.17
CA PRO A 119 -4.77 -11.07 7.68
C PRO A 119 -5.16 -10.02 8.74
N LEU A 120 -4.23 -9.65 9.63
CA LEU A 120 -4.49 -8.61 10.64
C LEU A 120 -4.61 -7.21 10.04
N LEU A 121 -3.96 -6.93 8.90
CA LEU A 121 -4.11 -5.63 8.23
C LEU A 121 -5.37 -5.61 7.38
N GLN A 122 -5.74 -6.74 6.76
CA GLN A 122 -7.00 -6.90 6.03
C GLN A 122 -8.23 -6.63 6.91
N THR A 123 -8.20 -7.08 8.16
CA THR A 123 -9.31 -6.92 9.11
C THR A 123 -9.20 -5.66 9.97
N GLY A 124 -7.97 -5.23 10.29
CA GLY A 124 -7.71 -4.13 11.23
C GLY A 124 -7.52 -2.76 10.60
N SER A 125 -7.15 -2.67 9.31
CA SER A 125 -6.86 -1.38 8.67
C SER A 125 -8.09 -0.78 7.99
N LYS A 126 -8.36 0.49 8.26
CA LYS A 126 -9.45 1.24 7.60
C LYS A 126 -9.01 1.81 6.24
N VAL A 127 -7.71 1.89 5.99
CA VAL A 127 -7.13 2.54 4.82
C VAL A 127 -6.59 1.57 3.77
N LEU A 128 -6.32 0.31 4.12
CA LEU A 128 -5.72 -0.68 3.20
C LEU A 128 -6.52 -0.85 1.90
N ALA A 129 -7.80 -1.21 2.01
CA ALA A 129 -8.64 -1.46 0.84
C ALA A 129 -8.86 -0.17 0.01
N SER A 130 -9.03 0.99 0.67
CA SER A 130 -9.23 2.25 -0.05
C SER A 130 -7.97 2.70 -0.78
N PHE A 131 -6.78 2.49 -0.20
CA PHE A 131 -5.51 2.82 -0.84
C PHE A 131 -5.32 2.05 -2.16
N ILE A 132 -5.65 0.75 -2.15
CA ILE A 132 -5.45 -0.16 -3.29
C ILE A 132 -6.56 -0.04 -4.34
N GLN A 133 -7.81 0.27 -3.95
CA GLN A 133 -8.97 0.14 -4.86
C GLN A 133 -9.63 1.44 -5.29
N VAL A 134 -9.46 2.53 -4.54
CA VAL A 134 -10.25 3.77 -4.76
C VAL A 134 -9.39 4.86 -5.39
N GLN A 135 -9.66 5.25 -6.63
CA GLN A 135 -8.86 6.24 -7.36
C GLN A 135 -8.69 7.58 -6.61
N HIS A 136 -9.78 8.08 -5.99
CA HIS A 136 -9.81 9.35 -5.29
C HIS A 136 -9.59 9.19 -3.78
N ILE A 137 -8.33 9.15 -3.34
CA ILE A 137 -8.02 9.55 -1.97
C ILE A 137 -7.86 11.07 -2.03
N SER A 138 -8.88 11.82 -1.64
CA SER A 138 -8.78 13.28 -1.60
C SER A 138 -7.84 13.69 -0.47
N VAL A 139 -6.52 13.60 -0.73
CA VAL A 139 -5.49 13.87 0.26
C VAL A 139 -5.62 15.31 0.78
N ALA A 140 -6.12 16.24 -0.04
CA ALA A 140 -6.42 17.62 0.38
C ALA A 140 -7.58 17.75 1.40
N ARG A 141 -8.61 16.88 1.36
CA ARG A 141 -9.76 16.96 2.28
C ARG A 141 -9.52 16.23 3.60
N GLN A 142 -8.70 15.18 3.60
CA GLN A 142 -8.33 14.48 4.83
C GLN A 142 -7.23 15.25 5.60
N ARG A 143 -6.27 15.88 4.90
CA ARG A 143 -5.23 16.73 5.50
C ARG A 143 -5.77 17.87 6.38
N ASN A 144 -6.90 18.48 6.00
CA ASN A 144 -7.53 19.52 6.81
C ASN A 144 -8.24 18.97 8.06
N ARG A 145 -8.69 17.72 8.06
CA ARG A 145 -9.33 17.10 9.23
C ARG A 145 -8.29 16.63 10.24
N ASP A 146 -7.22 15.98 9.77
CA ASP A 146 -6.18 15.41 10.63
C ASP A 146 -5.20 16.48 11.15
N ALA A 147 -4.91 17.53 10.37
CA ALA A 147 -4.07 18.65 10.82
C ALA A 147 -4.75 19.56 11.86
N VAL A 148 -6.08 19.51 11.97
CA VAL A 148 -6.81 20.16 13.07
C VAL A 148 -6.72 19.30 14.34
N ALA A 149 -6.75 17.98 14.22
CA ALA A 149 -6.63 17.05 15.35
C ALA A 149 -5.21 16.98 15.94
N ASP A 150 -4.16 17.12 15.13
CA ASP A 150 -2.75 16.96 15.56
C ASP A 150 -2.12 18.26 16.13
N LYS A 151 -2.82 19.40 16.06
CA LYS A 151 -2.30 20.67 16.61
C LYS A 151 -2.26 20.73 18.14
N GLU A 152 -2.99 19.86 18.82
CA GLU A 152 -3.08 19.83 20.29
C GLU A 152 -1.93 19.05 20.95
N HIS A 153 -1.06 18.31 20.22
CA HIS A 153 -0.17 17.35 20.90
C HIS A 153 1.24 17.03 20.32
N ILE A 154 1.91 17.89 19.52
CA ILE A 154 3.22 17.50 18.93
C ILE A 154 4.46 18.09 19.62
N PRO A 155 5.43 17.25 20.08
CA PRO A 155 6.74 17.69 20.58
C PRO A 155 7.68 18.21 19.48
N LYS A 156 8.53 19.19 19.84
CA LYS A 156 9.32 20.08 18.95
C LYS A 156 10.27 19.40 17.94
N ARG A 157 10.61 18.10 18.06
CA ARG A 157 11.57 17.41 17.18
C ARG A 157 11.02 17.00 15.80
N ARG A 158 9.70 16.94 15.62
CA ARG A 158 9.06 16.56 14.33
C ARG A 158 8.89 17.69 13.32
N LYS A 159 9.24 18.93 13.68
CA LYS A 159 9.08 20.12 12.81
C LYS A 159 9.98 20.08 11.57
N THR A 160 11.18 19.51 11.66
CA THR A 160 12.16 19.52 10.55
C THR A 160 11.76 18.57 9.42
N ILE A 161 11.23 17.39 9.73
CA ILE A 161 10.72 16.46 8.70
C ILE A 161 9.47 17.07 8.05
N MET A 162 8.55 17.64 8.83
CA MET A 162 7.37 18.31 8.27
C MET A 162 7.73 19.54 7.41
N ALA A 163 8.77 20.31 7.73
CA ALA A 163 9.21 21.45 6.92
C ALA A 163 9.69 21.04 5.51
N ILE A 164 10.30 19.86 5.38
CA ILE A 164 10.74 19.31 4.09
C ILE A 164 9.53 18.86 3.24
N TYR A 165 8.44 18.42 3.88
CA TYR A 165 7.23 17.94 3.19
C TYR A 165 6.20 19.04 2.88
N TYR A 166 6.23 20.18 3.57
CA TYR A 166 5.23 21.24 3.43
C TYR A 166 5.66 22.50 2.67
N GLY A 167 6.89 22.58 2.14
CA GLY A 167 7.31 23.65 1.23
C GLY A 167 6.85 25.04 1.70
N LYS A 168 7.34 25.49 2.85
CA LYS A 168 7.15 26.88 3.27
C LYS A 168 8.06 27.79 2.43
N ASN A 169 7.45 28.66 1.64
CA ASN A 169 7.87 30.06 1.65
C ASN A 169 7.24 30.72 2.89
#